data_AF-X1EF93-F1
#
_entry.id   AF-X1EF93-F1
#
_cell.length_a   1.000
_cell.length_b   1.000
_cell.length_c   1.000
_cell.angle_alpha   90.00
_cell.angle_beta   90.00
_cell.angle_gamma   90.00
#
_symmetry.space_group_name_H-M   'P 1'
#
loop_
_entity.id
_entity.type
_entity.pdbx_description
1 polymer ?
#
loop_
_entity_poly.entity_id
_entity_poly.type
_entity_poly.pdbx_seq_one_letter_code
_entity_poly.pdbx_strand_id
1 'polypeptide(L)'
;QYMNELSNISKCSDNSKGIIIHLDNLDIKTVFEPDSLRNFLNEARDSFQIEGYHWMLIGDTGLRGFIGSHIDRLDDIITAEVKLKPLTLKKVQQLIDKRIRYYSLVRKKVSPPIDFEVIKYLYSLTDGRLRYIFGICTRLLSLISSEALIHTVDLDFAKPIIMRLAEERIAQRNISPLSLRILRMLVESGGSTTTELAKKLDKGQTSVSRCLRELLTKRLVKFKKVGKEHIYSPSLDAKVAYG
;
A
#
# COMPACT_ATOMS: atom_id res chain seq x y z
N GLN A 1 27.49 17.28 16.71
CA GLN A 1 27.57 18.69 17.16
C GLN A 1 26.19 19.33 17.22
N TYR A 2 25.46 19.47 16.11
CA TYR A 2 24.09 20.02 16.08
C TYR A 2 23.05 19.32 16.98
N MET A 3 23.11 17.99 17.10
CA MET A 3 22.22 17.23 17.99
C MET A 3 22.50 17.48 19.48
N ASN A 4 23.73 17.81 19.86
CA ASN A 4 24.02 18.14 21.27
C ASN A 4 23.55 19.56 21.61
N GLU A 5 23.63 20.48 20.64
CA GLU A 5 23.12 21.85 20.77
C GLU A 5 21.58 21.87 20.91
N LEU A 6 20.87 21.07 20.10
CA LEU A 6 19.42 20.93 20.19
C LEU A 6 18.98 20.29 21.53
N SER A 7 19.75 19.34 22.07
CA SER A 7 19.49 18.74 23.39
C SER A 7 19.57 19.80 24.49
N ASN A 8 20.60 20.65 24.44
CA ASN A 8 20.79 21.72 25.42
C ASN A 8 19.68 22.78 25.36
N ILE A 9 19.16 23.09 24.17
CA ILE A 9 18.01 23.99 24.01
C ILE A 9 16.74 23.39 24.64
N SER A 10 16.52 22.08 24.48
CA SER A 10 15.37 21.39 25.12
C SER A 10 15.45 21.39 26.65
N LYS A 11 16.66 21.31 27.21
CA LYS A 11 16.91 21.30 28.67
C LYS A 11 16.75 22.68 29.34
N CYS A 12 16.92 23.78 28.60
CA CYS A 12 16.84 25.15 29.14
C CYS A 12 15.41 25.72 29.29
N SER A 13 14.41 25.08 28.68
CA SER A 13 13.01 25.42 28.94
C SER A 13 12.48 24.51 30.05
N ASP A 14 11.70 25.03 31.00
CA ASP A 14 11.02 24.29 32.08
C ASP A 14 10.14 23.09 31.62
N ASN A 15 10.13 22.79 30.32
CA ASN A 15 9.69 21.54 29.77
C ASN A 15 10.87 20.57 29.67
N SER A 16 10.95 19.62 30.61
CA SER A 16 11.71 18.38 30.51
C SER A 16 11.19 17.44 29.41
N LYS A 17 10.76 17.99 28.27
CA LYS A 17 10.07 17.27 27.20
C LYS A 17 11.09 16.99 26.11
N GLY A 18 11.62 15.77 26.09
CA GLY A 18 12.55 15.31 25.07
C GLY A 18 12.04 15.53 23.64
N ILE A 19 12.95 15.53 22.69
CA ILE A 19 12.70 15.71 21.26
C ILE A 19 12.34 14.35 20.65
N ILE A 20 11.20 14.28 19.97
CA ILE A 20 10.84 13.10 19.18
C ILE A 20 11.29 13.34 17.73
N ILE A 21 12.14 12.45 17.22
CA ILE A 21 12.60 12.46 15.83
C ILE A 21 12.00 11.29 15.09
N HIS A 22 11.39 11.60 13.95
CA HIS A 22 10.74 10.64 13.08
C HIS A 22 11.57 10.44 11.82
N LEU A 23 12.05 9.21 11.60
CA LEU A 23 12.74 8.80 10.39
C LEU A 23 11.80 7.91 9.59
N ASP A 24 11.19 8.49 8.56
CA ASP A 24 10.23 7.81 7.68
C ASP A 24 10.90 7.23 6.42
N ASN A 25 10.18 6.35 5.73
CA ASN A 25 10.57 5.76 4.45
C ASN A 25 11.86 4.92 4.50
N LEU A 26 12.13 4.20 5.60
CA LEU A 26 13.23 3.23 5.71
C LEU A 26 12.88 1.89 5.03
N ASP A 27 12.27 1.95 3.84
CA ASP A 27 11.82 0.78 3.10
C ASP A 27 12.97 0.10 2.34
N ILE A 28 13.16 -1.18 2.60
CA ILE A 28 14.26 -1.97 2.04
C ILE A 28 13.94 -2.28 0.58
N LYS A 29 14.92 -2.09 -0.33
CA LYS A 29 14.84 -2.27 -1.80
C LYS A 29 13.87 -1.33 -2.52
N THR A 30 13.11 -0.52 -1.80
CA THR A 30 12.19 0.46 -2.39
C THR A 30 12.77 1.86 -2.32
N VAL A 31 13.32 2.22 -1.16
CA VAL A 31 13.96 3.52 -0.93
C VAL A 31 15.45 3.35 -0.74
N PHE A 32 15.86 2.35 0.05
CA PHE A 32 17.26 2.04 0.28
C PHE A 32 17.66 0.70 -0.31
N GLU A 33 18.83 0.65 -0.95
CA GLU A 33 19.53 -0.61 -1.09
C GLU A 33 19.95 -1.13 0.29
N PRO A 34 19.92 -2.47 0.52
CA PRO A 34 20.19 -3.04 1.84
C PRO A 34 21.50 -2.56 2.47
N ASP A 35 22.60 -2.53 1.71
CA ASP A 35 23.91 -2.11 2.22
C ASP A 35 23.93 -0.62 2.60
N SER A 36 23.26 0.23 1.83
CA SER A 36 23.14 1.66 2.12
C SER A 36 22.37 1.91 3.41
N LEU A 37 21.25 1.19 3.62
CA LEU A 37 20.48 1.29 4.85
C LEU A 37 21.30 0.83 6.06
N ARG A 38 22.04 -0.27 5.91
CA ARG A 38 22.93 -0.79 6.95
C ARG A 38 23.98 0.23 7.34
N ASN A 39 24.65 0.85 6.36
CA ASN A 39 25.68 1.84 6.64
C ASN A 39 25.10 3.07 7.33
N PHE A 40 23.99 3.60 6.81
CA PHE A 40 23.28 4.73 7.42
C PHE A 40 22.91 4.48 8.89
N LEU A 41 22.29 3.35 9.18
CA LEU A 41 21.85 3.03 10.55
C LEU A 41 23.04 2.74 11.49
N ASN A 42 24.16 2.22 10.98
CA ASN A 42 25.38 2.05 11.76
C ASN A 42 26.04 3.38 12.10
N GLU A 43 26.09 4.32 11.15
CA GLU A 43 26.62 5.67 11.36
C GLU A 43 25.74 6.49 12.31
N ALA A 44 24.41 6.37 12.18
CA ALA A 44 23.44 7.04 13.03
C ALA A 44 23.32 6.41 14.44
N ARG A 45 23.90 5.23 14.66
CA ARG A 45 23.73 4.42 15.89
C ARG A 45 23.92 5.23 17.16
N ASP A 46 25.03 5.93 17.27
CA ASP A 46 25.39 6.66 18.50
C ASP A 46 24.44 7.85 18.73
N SER A 47 23.83 8.38 17.66
CA SER A 47 22.81 9.42 17.77
C SER A 47 21.49 8.91 18.35
N PHE A 48 21.17 7.62 18.17
CA PHE A 48 19.96 7.02 18.71
C PHE A 48 19.95 6.89 20.24
N GLN A 49 21.13 6.98 20.87
CA GLN A 49 21.31 6.83 22.31
C GLN A 49 21.46 8.17 23.04
N ILE A 50 21.46 9.31 22.32
CA ILE A 50 21.60 10.63 22.93
C ILE A 50 20.40 10.91 23.83
N GLU A 51 20.67 11.23 25.09
CA GLU A 51 19.65 11.56 26.08
C GLU A 51 18.84 12.80 25.64
N GLY A 52 17.54 12.76 25.91
CA GLY A 52 16.61 13.79 25.50
C GLY A 52 16.08 13.61 24.08
N TYR A 53 16.46 12.53 23.38
CA TYR A 53 15.89 12.16 22.08
C TYR A 53 15.13 10.84 22.12
N HIS A 54 13.99 10.82 21.45
CA HIS A 54 13.21 9.62 21.19
C HIS A 54 13.09 9.43 19.68
N TRP A 55 13.42 8.25 19.20
CA TRP A 55 13.46 7.97 17.77
C TRP A 55 12.31 7.05 17.35
N MET A 56 11.62 7.45 16.29
CA MET A 56 10.61 6.66 15.63
C MET A 56 11.12 6.29 14.24
N LEU A 57 11.49 5.02 14.06
CA LEU A 57 11.94 4.47 12.78
C LEU A 57 10.73 3.85 12.06
N ILE A 58 10.41 4.34 10.86
CA ILE A 58 9.28 3.86 10.07
C ILE A 58 9.77 3.37 8.71
N GLY A 59 9.37 2.14 8.38
CA GLY A 59 9.62 1.51 7.10
C GLY A 59 8.73 0.27 6.93
N ASP A 60 9.09 -0.55 5.95
CA ASP A 60 8.36 -1.77 5.63
C ASP A 60 8.39 -2.82 6.75
N THR A 61 7.60 -3.87 6.60
CA THR A 61 7.50 -4.95 7.58
C THR A 61 8.81 -5.73 7.78
N GLY A 62 9.80 -5.54 6.91
CA GLY A 62 11.12 -6.16 6.97
C GLY A 62 12.12 -5.38 7.83
N LEU A 63 11.88 -4.09 8.11
CA LEU A 63 12.82 -3.21 8.79
C LEU A 63 13.31 -3.76 10.14
N ARG A 64 12.42 -4.19 11.03
CA ARG A 64 12.81 -4.74 12.34
C ARG A 64 13.71 -5.97 12.20
N GLY A 65 13.33 -6.91 11.33
CA GLY A 65 14.13 -8.11 11.08
C GLY A 65 15.47 -7.80 10.43
N PHE A 66 15.53 -6.77 9.58
CA PHE A 66 16.76 -6.28 8.99
C PHE A 66 17.70 -5.68 10.04
N ILE A 67 17.20 -4.82 10.93
CA ILE A 67 17.98 -4.25 12.04
C ILE A 67 18.57 -5.37 12.91
N GLY A 68 17.74 -6.30 13.37
CA GLY A 68 18.18 -7.39 14.26
C GLY A 68 19.10 -8.43 13.63
N SER A 69 19.29 -8.40 12.30
CA SER A 69 20.22 -9.31 11.61
C SER A 69 21.51 -8.63 11.14
N HIS A 70 21.56 -7.29 11.12
CA HIS A 70 22.68 -6.55 10.54
C HIS A 70 23.29 -5.51 11.49
N ILE A 71 22.61 -5.18 12.60
CA ILE A 71 22.94 -4.05 13.50
C ILE A 71 22.53 -4.39 14.95
N ASP A 72 23.17 -5.40 15.55
CA ASP A 72 22.84 -5.92 16.90
C ASP A 72 22.70 -4.81 17.95
N ARG A 73 23.65 -3.85 17.98
CA ARG A 73 23.64 -2.74 18.95
C ARG A 73 22.49 -1.76 18.80
N LEU A 74 21.94 -1.62 17.58
CA LEU A 74 20.72 -0.84 17.37
C LEU A 74 19.50 -1.66 17.76
N ASP A 75 19.54 -2.97 17.55
CA ASP A 75 18.46 -3.87 17.96
C ASP A 75 18.22 -3.80 19.48
N ASP A 76 19.31 -3.77 20.25
CA ASP A 76 19.32 -3.74 21.72
C ASP A 76 18.63 -2.50 22.32
N ILE A 77 18.62 -1.37 21.60
CA ILE A 77 18.06 -0.10 22.10
C ILE A 77 16.63 0.16 21.63
N ILE A 78 16.08 -0.69 20.76
CA ILE A 78 14.69 -0.57 20.30
C ILE A 78 13.77 -1.12 21.39
N THR A 79 12.98 -0.23 21.99
CA THR A 79 12.10 -0.56 23.13
C THR A 79 10.72 -1.03 22.72
N ALA A 80 10.27 -0.71 21.50
CA ALA A 80 8.95 -1.08 21.02
C ALA A 80 8.93 -1.28 19.50
N GLU A 81 8.18 -2.29 19.05
CA GLU A 81 7.84 -2.51 17.65
C GLU A 81 6.32 -2.43 17.50
N VAL A 82 5.85 -1.60 16.56
CA VAL A 82 4.42 -1.49 16.24
C VAL A 82 4.20 -1.88 14.78
N LYS A 83 3.57 -3.03 14.55
CA LYS A 83 3.16 -3.47 13.20
C LYS A 83 1.79 -2.92 12.86
N LEU A 84 1.74 -1.98 11.91
CA LEU A 84 0.49 -1.46 11.40
C LEU A 84 -0.19 -2.50 10.50
N LYS A 85 -1.42 -2.86 10.85
CA LYS A 85 -2.30 -3.69 10.04
C LYS A 85 -3.30 -2.82 9.28
N PRO A 86 -3.77 -3.23 8.09
CA PRO A 86 -4.87 -2.55 7.41
C PRO A 86 -6.07 -2.35 8.33
N LEU A 87 -6.75 -1.21 8.21
CA LEU A 87 -7.96 -0.97 8.98
C LEU A 87 -9.04 -1.97 8.57
N THR A 88 -9.71 -2.58 9.54
CA THR A 88 -10.93 -3.38 9.31
C THR A 88 -12.01 -2.52 8.67
N LEU A 89 -12.88 -3.09 7.83
CA LEU A 89 -13.99 -2.36 7.18
C LEU A 89 -14.82 -1.51 8.17
N LYS A 90 -15.11 -2.02 9.37
CA LYS A 90 -15.80 -1.26 10.44
C LYS A 90 -15.05 0.02 10.84
N LYS A 91 -13.73 -0.06 11.02
CA LYS A 91 -12.88 1.11 11.32
C LYS A 91 -12.81 2.08 10.14
N VAL A 92 -12.90 1.59 8.90
CA VAL A 92 -12.98 2.44 7.70
C VAL A 92 -14.28 3.24 7.70
N GLN A 93 -15.43 2.59 7.96
CA GLN A 93 -16.71 3.27 8.11
C GLN A 93 -16.65 4.35 9.19
N GLN A 94 -16.14 4.00 10.38
CA GLN A 94 -15.96 4.95 11.47
C GLN A 94 -15.06 6.14 11.12
N LEU A 95 -14.00 5.92 10.33
CA LEU A 95 -13.12 6.98 9.86
C LEU A 95 -13.86 7.94 8.92
N ILE A 96 -14.67 7.41 8.01
CA ILE A 96 -15.50 8.19 7.09
C ILE A 96 -16.55 8.98 7.88
N ASP A 97 -17.27 8.32 8.80
CA ASP A 97 -18.29 8.95 9.65
C ASP A 97 -17.70 10.09 10.50
N LYS A 98 -16.50 9.89 11.07
CA LYS A 98 -15.78 10.94 11.81
C LYS A 98 -15.52 12.15 10.92
N ARG A 99 -15.13 11.92 9.66
CA ARG A 99 -14.83 12.99 8.72
C ARG A 99 -16.09 13.71 8.23
N ILE A 100 -17.18 13.00 7.99
CA ILE A 100 -18.50 13.59 7.67
C ILE A 100 -18.99 14.45 8.85
N ARG A 101 -18.92 13.93 10.08
CA ARG A 101 -19.26 14.69 11.28
C ARG A 101 -18.46 15.98 11.39
N TYR A 102 -17.14 15.92 11.18
CA TYR A 102 -16.30 17.10 11.17
C TYR A 102 -16.77 18.15 10.14
N TYR A 103 -17.09 17.74 8.91
CA TYR A 103 -17.61 18.66 7.90
C TYR A 103 -19.01 19.21 8.23
N SER A 104 -19.85 18.42 8.90
CA SER A 104 -21.20 18.85 9.29
C SER A 104 -21.19 19.96 10.35
N LEU A 105 -20.08 20.16 11.07
CA LEU A 105 -19.90 21.28 12.00
C LEU A 105 -19.83 22.64 11.28
N VAL A 106 -19.39 22.65 10.02
CA VAL A 106 -19.15 23.88 9.24
C VAL A 106 -20.21 24.06 8.13
N ARG A 107 -20.78 22.97 7.61
CA ARG A 107 -21.75 23.00 6.50
C ARG A 107 -23.06 22.33 6.90
N LYS A 108 -24.19 22.98 6.58
CA LYS A 108 -25.52 22.37 6.76
C LYS A 108 -25.69 21.22 5.74
N LYS A 109 -26.14 20.05 6.22
CA LYS A 109 -26.45 18.85 5.42
C LYS A 109 -25.27 18.33 4.59
N VAL A 110 -24.32 17.65 5.25
CA VAL A 110 -23.24 16.94 4.58
C VAL A 110 -23.63 15.47 4.40
N SER A 111 -23.79 15.03 3.15
CA SER A 111 -23.88 13.63 2.77
C SER A 111 -22.57 13.15 2.13
N PRO A 112 -22.21 11.87 2.28
CA PRO A 112 -21.10 11.32 1.52
C PRO A 112 -21.44 11.33 0.02
N PRO A 113 -20.49 11.72 -0.86
CA PRO A 113 -20.74 11.72 -2.31
C PRO A 113 -20.70 10.32 -2.92
N ILE A 114 -20.26 9.31 -2.17
CA ILE A 114 -20.15 7.91 -2.61
C ILE A 114 -20.75 7.03 -1.52
N ASP A 115 -21.58 6.09 -1.93
CA ASP A 115 -22.16 5.11 -1.01
C ASP A 115 -21.13 4.18 -0.42
N PHE A 116 -21.35 3.78 0.84
CA PHE A 116 -20.42 2.92 1.54
C PHE A 116 -20.30 1.52 0.90
N GLU A 117 -21.32 1.05 0.18
CA GLU A 117 -21.24 -0.21 -0.57
C GLU A 117 -20.18 -0.16 -1.69
N VAL A 118 -19.93 1.01 -2.31
CA VAL A 118 -18.81 1.21 -3.24
C VAL A 118 -17.47 1.05 -2.53
N ILE A 119 -17.33 1.65 -1.34
CA ILE A 119 -16.13 1.55 -0.51
C ILE A 119 -15.88 0.10 -0.11
N LYS A 120 -16.93 -0.61 0.32
CA LYS A 120 -16.89 -2.02 0.70
C LYS A 120 -16.51 -2.93 -0.47
N TYR A 121 -17.06 -2.69 -1.66
CA TYR A 121 -16.69 -3.38 -2.89
C TYR A 121 -15.20 -3.18 -3.20
N LEU A 122 -14.71 -1.94 -3.19
CA LEU A 122 -13.29 -1.67 -3.40
C LEU A 122 -12.40 -2.24 -2.29
N TYR A 123 -12.90 -2.28 -1.06
CA TYR A 123 -12.19 -2.83 0.09
C TYR A 123 -11.93 -4.33 -0.08
N SER A 124 -12.93 -5.12 -0.51
CA SER A 124 -12.77 -6.57 -0.71
C SER A 124 -11.78 -6.88 -1.83
N LEU A 125 -11.77 -6.09 -2.90
CA LEU A 125 -10.85 -6.28 -4.03
C LEU A 125 -9.41 -5.87 -3.72
N THR A 126 -9.23 -4.89 -2.83
CA THR A 126 -7.92 -4.26 -2.59
C THR A 126 -7.27 -4.62 -1.27
N ASP A 127 -7.91 -5.51 -0.49
CA ASP A 127 -7.45 -5.94 0.83
C ASP A 127 -7.24 -4.75 1.78
N GLY A 128 -8.20 -3.81 1.76
CA GLY A 128 -8.23 -2.65 2.64
C GLY A 128 -7.19 -1.56 2.37
N ARG A 129 -6.63 -1.48 1.15
CA ARG A 129 -5.68 -0.43 0.77
C ARG A 129 -6.37 0.92 0.53
N LEU A 130 -6.63 1.65 1.61
CA LEU A 130 -7.39 2.91 1.61
C LEU A 130 -6.89 3.98 0.62
N ARG A 131 -5.57 4.16 0.47
CA ARG A 131 -5.01 5.11 -0.52
C ARG A 131 -5.49 4.78 -1.93
N TYR A 132 -5.56 3.49 -2.26
CA TYR A 132 -6.00 3.04 -3.57
C TYR A 132 -7.53 3.18 -3.71
N ILE A 133 -8.29 2.80 -2.68
CA ILE A 133 -9.76 2.95 -2.64
C ILE A 133 -10.15 4.40 -2.85
N PHE A 134 -9.62 5.32 -2.02
CA PHE A 134 -9.92 6.74 -2.15
C PHE A 134 -9.42 7.33 -3.46
N GLY A 135 -8.28 6.87 -3.99
CA GLY A 135 -7.80 7.28 -5.31
C GLY A 135 -8.79 6.94 -6.43
N ILE A 136 -9.40 5.75 -6.41
CA ILE A 136 -10.47 5.40 -7.36
C ILE A 136 -11.70 6.28 -7.15
N CYS A 137 -12.15 6.43 -5.91
CA CYS A 137 -13.28 7.27 -5.56
C CYS A 137 -13.11 8.72 -6.05
N THR A 138 -11.94 9.31 -5.85
CA THR A 138 -11.64 10.67 -6.34
C THR A 138 -11.71 10.75 -7.86
N ARG A 139 -11.19 9.74 -8.58
CA ARG A 139 -11.25 9.70 -10.04
C ARG A 139 -12.69 9.53 -10.55
N LEU A 140 -13.46 8.65 -9.92
CA LEU A 140 -14.89 8.48 -10.20
C LEU A 140 -15.63 9.82 -10.05
N LEU A 141 -15.46 10.51 -8.93
CA LEU A 141 -16.08 11.81 -8.69
C LEU A 141 -15.63 12.87 -9.70
N SER A 142 -14.37 12.87 -10.11
CA SER A 142 -13.87 13.83 -11.11
C SER A 142 -14.47 13.64 -12.51
N LEU A 143 -14.94 12.43 -12.84
CA LEU A 143 -15.57 12.16 -14.13
C LEU A 143 -17.03 12.61 -14.16
N ILE A 144 -17.70 12.59 -13.01
CA ILE A 144 -19.12 12.91 -12.90
C ILE A 144 -19.38 14.29 -12.30
N SER A 145 -18.34 15.02 -11.90
CA SER A 145 -18.50 16.33 -11.26
C SER A 145 -19.19 17.38 -12.13
N SER A 146 -19.25 17.15 -13.44
CA SER A 146 -20.02 17.98 -14.39
C SER A 146 -21.51 17.62 -14.45
N GLU A 147 -21.93 16.47 -13.90
CA GLU A 147 -23.32 16.02 -13.91
C GLU A 147 -24.05 16.53 -12.67
N ALA A 148 -24.75 17.65 -12.82
CA ALA A 148 -25.43 18.37 -11.74
C ALA A 148 -26.51 17.55 -10.98
N LEU A 149 -26.90 16.38 -11.50
CA LEU A 149 -27.97 15.54 -10.96
C LEU A 149 -27.49 14.42 -10.03
N ILE A 150 -26.18 14.10 -10.02
CA ILE A 150 -25.65 13.00 -9.21
C ILE A 150 -25.19 13.55 -7.85
N HIS A 151 -26.02 13.39 -6.84
CA HIS A 151 -25.71 13.79 -5.47
C HIS A 151 -24.94 12.73 -4.68
N THR A 152 -25.20 11.45 -4.95
CA THR A 152 -24.54 10.30 -4.34
C THR A 152 -24.34 9.23 -5.39
N VAL A 153 -23.16 8.59 -5.39
CA VAL A 153 -22.84 7.52 -6.33
C VAL A 153 -23.02 6.16 -5.66
N ASP A 154 -24.00 5.40 -6.14
CA ASP A 154 -24.26 4.03 -5.71
C ASP A 154 -23.33 3.01 -6.40
N LEU A 155 -23.43 1.73 -5.99
CA LEU A 155 -22.59 0.67 -6.52
C LEU A 155 -22.91 0.31 -7.98
N ASP A 156 -24.19 0.32 -8.35
CA ASP A 156 -24.63 -0.09 -9.68
C ASP A 156 -24.13 0.89 -10.75
N PHE A 157 -24.12 2.18 -10.43
CA PHE A 157 -23.53 3.21 -11.25
C PHE A 157 -21.99 3.19 -11.20
N ALA A 158 -21.40 3.07 -10.00
CA ALA A 158 -19.95 3.18 -9.83
C ALA A 158 -19.20 2.00 -10.47
N LYS A 159 -19.69 0.77 -10.30
CA LYS A 159 -18.99 -0.46 -10.70
C LYS A 159 -18.55 -0.48 -12.17
N PRO A 160 -19.41 -0.25 -13.17
CA PRO A 160 -18.97 -0.26 -14.58
C PRO A 160 -17.90 0.80 -14.88
N ILE A 161 -18.01 1.99 -14.28
CA ILE A 161 -17.01 3.06 -14.46
C ILE A 161 -15.67 2.69 -13.81
N ILE A 162 -15.71 2.15 -12.59
CA ILE A 162 -14.53 1.69 -11.86
C ILE A 162 -13.80 0.60 -12.65
N MET A 163 -14.53 -0.39 -13.18
CA MET A 163 -13.97 -1.46 -13.99
C MET A 163 -13.31 -0.88 -15.25
N ARG A 164 -14.02 -0.01 -15.98
CA ARG A 164 -13.47 0.65 -17.18
C ARG A 164 -12.19 1.42 -16.87
N LEU A 165 -12.14 2.19 -15.78
CA LEU A 165 -10.93 2.92 -15.36
C LEU A 165 -9.76 2.02 -14.99
N ALA A 166 -10.02 0.81 -14.51
CA ALA A 166 -8.99 -0.17 -14.25
C ALA A 166 -8.54 -0.85 -15.56
N GLU A 167 -9.45 -1.19 -16.45
CA GLU A 167 -9.16 -1.75 -17.77
C GLU A 167 -8.34 -0.79 -18.64
N GLU A 168 -8.68 0.50 -18.69
CA GLU A 168 -7.92 1.52 -19.43
C GLU A 168 -6.47 1.62 -18.93
N ARG A 169 -6.26 1.57 -17.61
CA ARG A 169 -4.91 1.56 -17.02
C ARG A 169 -4.11 0.32 -17.40
N ILE A 170 -4.78 -0.84 -17.53
CA ILE A 170 -4.14 -2.08 -17.98
C ILE A 170 -3.84 -2.01 -19.47
N ALA A 171 -4.77 -1.51 -20.28
CA ALA A 171 -4.62 -1.36 -21.73
C ALA A 171 -3.40 -0.49 -22.08
N GLN A 172 -3.19 0.60 -21.33
CA GLN A 172 -2.00 1.47 -21.46
C GLN A 172 -0.66 0.75 -21.25
N ARG A 173 -0.64 -0.45 -20.67
CA ARG A 173 0.60 -1.24 -20.50
C ARG A 173 1.02 -2.00 -21.75
N ASN A 174 0.16 -2.05 -22.78
CA ASN A 174 0.38 -2.73 -24.06
C ASN A 174 0.81 -4.19 -23.87
N ILE A 175 -0.07 -5.00 -23.27
CA ILE A 175 0.19 -6.43 -23.04
C ILE A 175 -0.38 -7.30 -24.15
N SER A 176 0.25 -8.45 -24.40
CA SER A 176 -0.24 -9.40 -25.39
C SER A 176 -1.62 -10.01 -25.02
N PRO A 177 -2.43 -10.45 -26.00
CA PRO A 177 -3.73 -11.08 -25.73
C PRO A 177 -3.64 -12.33 -24.84
N LEU A 178 -2.56 -13.11 -24.98
CA LEU A 178 -2.32 -14.28 -24.13
C LEU A 178 -1.98 -13.87 -22.69
N SER A 179 -1.16 -12.83 -22.51
CA SER A 179 -0.86 -12.26 -21.18
C SER A 179 -2.12 -11.70 -20.52
N LEU A 180 -3.01 -11.05 -21.27
CA LEU A 180 -4.31 -10.61 -20.76
C LEU A 180 -5.18 -11.78 -20.31
N ARG A 181 -5.23 -12.87 -21.09
CA ARG A 181 -5.97 -14.09 -20.70
C ARG A 181 -5.39 -14.72 -19.42
N ILE A 182 -4.06 -14.78 -19.30
CA ILE A 182 -3.39 -15.24 -18.08
C ILE A 182 -3.74 -14.34 -16.89
N LEU A 183 -3.75 -13.02 -17.08
CA LEU A 183 -4.07 -12.06 -16.04
C LEU A 183 -5.50 -12.24 -15.50
N ARG A 184 -6.49 -12.46 -16.37
CA ARG A 184 -7.89 -12.73 -15.98
C ARG A 184 -8.02 -14.00 -15.15
N MET A 185 -7.41 -15.10 -15.59
CA MET A 185 -7.41 -16.35 -14.82
C MET A 185 -6.73 -16.21 -13.44
N LEU A 186 -5.67 -15.39 -13.35
CA LEU A 186 -5.03 -15.10 -12.07
C LEU A 186 -5.95 -14.33 -11.12
N VAL A 187 -6.84 -13.49 -11.63
CA VAL A 187 -7.87 -12.82 -10.84
C VAL A 187 -8.90 -13.82 -10.34
N GLU A 188 -9.45 -14.65 -11.23
CA GLU A 188 -10.45 -15.68 -10.88
C GLU A 188 -9.93 -16.68 -9.84
N SER A 189 -8.67 -17.11 -9.96
CA SER A 189 -8.07 -18.08 -9.03
C SER A 189 -7.46 -17.47 -7.76
N GLY A 190 -7.38 -16.14 -7.65
CA GLY A 190 -6.69 -15.44 -6.56
C GLY A 190 -5.16 -15.56 -6.57
N GLY A 191 -4.60 -16.30 -7.52
CA GLY A 191 -3.18 -16.56 -7.70
C GLY A 191 -2.94 -18.00 -8.15
N SER A 192 -1.83 -18.24 -8.85
CA SER A 192 -1.53 -19.59 -9.38
C SER A 192 -0.04 -19.74 -9.72
N THR A 193 0.40 -20.98 -9.90
CA THR A 193 1.75 -21.30 -10.36
C THR A 193 1.82 -21.37 -11.88
N THR A 194 3.03 -21.24 -12.45
CA THR A 194 3.25 -21.41 -13.89
C THR A 194 2.73 -22.77 -14.40
N THR A 195 2.94 -23.83 -13.63
CA THR A 195 2.55 -25.20 -14.00
C THR A 195 1.03 -25.37 -14.06
N GLU A 196 0.30 -24.80 -13.10
CA GLU A 196 -1.16 -24.82 -13.09
C GLU A 196 -1.75 -24.01 -14.23
N LEU A 197 -1.23 -22.81 -14.47
CA LEU A 197 -1.67 -21.94 -15.57
C LEU A 197 -1.43 -22.61 -16.94
N ALA A 198 -0.29 -23.27 -17.11
CA ALA A 198 0.03 -24.03 -18.32
C ALA A 198 -0.96 -25.16 -18.57
N LYS A 199 -1.31 -25.92 -17.53
CA LYS A 199 -2.32 -26.99 -17.61
C LYS A 199 -3.70 -26.44 -17.95
N LYS A 200 -4.15 -25.38 -17.27
CA LYS A 200 -5.47 -24.77 -17.49
C LYS A 200 -5.65 -24.15 -18.88
N LEU A 201 -4.57 -23.62 -19.46
CA LEU A 201 -4.60 -22.98 -20.78
C LEU A 201 -4.34 -23.93 -21.95
N ASP A 202 -3.95 -25.16 -21.67
CA ASP A 202 -3.40 -26.09 -22.66
C ASP A 202 -2.26 -25.42 -23.47
N LYS A 203 -1.27 -24.89 -22.74
CA LYS A 203 -0.10 -24.20 -23.31
C LYS A 203 1.19 -24.69 -22.68
N GLY A 204 2.28 -24.65 -23.46
CA GLY A 204 3.61 -24.97 -22.96
C GLY A 204 4.06 -24.00 -21.86
N GLN A 205 4.71 -24.54 -20.81
CA GLN A 205 5.18 -23.78 -19.65
C GLN A 205 6.11 -22.61 -20.02
N THR A 206 6.92 -22.75 -21.07
CA THR A 206 7.82 -21.69 -21.56
C THR A 206 7.02 -20.48 -22.06
N SER A 207 5.91 -20.71 -22.76
CA SER A 207 5.04 -19.63 -23.25
C SER A 207 4.38 -18.88 -22.09
N VAL A 208 3.85 -19.63 -21.12
CA VAL A 208 3.24 -19.05 -19.90
C VAL A 208 4.27 -18.27 -19.09
N SER A 209 5.47 -18.80 -18.92
CA SER A 209 6.57 -18.14 -18.21
C SER A 209 6.95 -16.80 -18.85
N ARG A 210 6.99 -16.74 -20.20
CA ARG A 210 7.26 -15.50 -20.93
C ARG A 210 6.17 -14.45 -20.70
N CYS A 211 4.90 -14.85 -20.75
CA CYS A 211 3.77 -13.97 -20.44
C CYS A 211 3.78 -13.50 -18.98
N LEU A 212 4.06 -14.37 -18.03
CA LEU A 212 4.19 -13.99 -16.62
C LEU A 212 5.35 -13.00 -16.39
N ARG A 213 6.45 -13.16 -17.12
CA ARG A 213 7.56 -12.19 -17.09
C ARG A 213 7.15 -10.85 -17.66
N GLU A 214 6.44 -10.81 -18.79
CA GLU A 214 5.85 -9.59 -19.34
C GLU A 214 4.96 -8.90 -18.31
N LEU A 215 4.03 -9.63 -17.70
CA LEU A 215 3.12 -9.12 -16.67
C LEU A 215 3.87 -8.59 -15.44
N LEU A 216 4.94 -9.26 -14.99
CA LEU A 216 5.78 -8.81 -13.89
C LEU A 216 6.48 -7.49 -14.22
N THR A 217 7.12 -7.40 -15.40
CA THR A 217 7.80 -6.18 -15.85
C THR A 217 6.83 -5.00 -15.95
N LYS A 218 5.59 -5.27 -16.38
CA LYS A 218 4.50 -4.26 -16.44
C LYS A 218 3.81 -4.02 -15.09
N ARG A 219 4.25 -4.66 -14.00
CA ARG A 219 3.71 -4.56 -12.64
C ARG A 219 2.22 -4.94 -12.53
N LEU A 220 1.75 -5.81 -13.41
CA LEU A 220 0.36 -6.31 -13.43
C LEU A 220 0.17 -7.59 -12.62
N VAL A 221 1.27 -8.24 -12.22
CA VAL A 221 1.28 -9.34 -11.26
C VAL A 221 2.37 -9.13 -10.23
N LYS A 222 2.25 -9.80 -9.08
CA LYS A 222 3.29 -9.91 -8.06
C LYS A 222 3.76 -11.35 -8.01
N PHE A 223 5.01 -11.52 -7.59
CA PHE A 223 5.64 -12.81 -7.42
C PHE A 223 5.95 -13.04 -5.95
N LYS A 224 5.63 -14.24 -5.46
CA LYS A 224 6.03 -14.69 -4.12
C LYS A 224 6.51 -16.15 -4.20
N LYS A 225 7.65 -16.43 -3.57
CA LYS A 225 8.11 -17.79 -3.35
C LYS A 225 7.54 -18.30 -2.03
N VAL A 226 6.83 -19.43 -2.06
CA VAL A 226 6.28 -20.08 -0.87
C VAL A 226 6.80 -21.52 -0.86
N GLY A 227 7.76 -21.79 0.03
CA GLY A 227 8.51 -23.05 0.01
C GLY A 227 9.25 -23.24 -1.31
N LYS A 228 8.92 -24.30 -2.04
CA LYS A 228 9.45 -24.60 -3.39
C LYS A 228 8.63 -23.99 -4.52
N GLU A 229 7.44 -23.46 -4.22
CA GLU A 229 6.51 -22.98 -5.23
C GLU A 229 6.70 -21.50 -5.56
N HIS A 230 6.43 -21.19 -6.83
CA HIS A 230 6.46 -19.84 -7.39
C HIS A 230 5.04 -19.40 -7.70
N ILE A 231 4.48 -18.58 -6.81
CA ILE A 231 3.09 -18.13 -6.89
C ILE A 231 3.06 -16.73 -7.49
N TYR A 232 2.24 -16.58 -8.53
CA TYR A 232 1.94 -15.30 -9.16
C TYR A 232 0.55 -14.87 -8.71
N SER A 233 0.41 -13.62 -8.26
CA SER A 233 -0.87 -13.05 -7.84
C SER A 233 -1.16 -11.76 -8.60
N PRO A 234 -2.43 -11.47 -8.95
CA PRO A 234 -2.79 -10.27 -9.72
C PRO A 234 -2.51 -8.97 -8.96
N SER A 235 -2.21 -7.90 -9.70
CA SER A 235 -2.14 -6.54 -9.15
C SER A 235 -3.53 -6.04 -8.72
N LEU A 236 -3.55 -4.92 -7.98
CA LEU A 236 -4.82 -4.28 -7.59
C LEU A 236 -5.62 -3.82 -8.80
N ASP A 237 -4.95 -3.26 -9.81
CA ASP A 237 -5.59 -2.82 -11.05
C ASP A 237 -6.27 -4.00 -11.75
N ALA A 238 -5.60 -5.15 -11.81
CA ALA A 238 -6.17 -6.37 -12.39
C ALA A 238 -7.36 -6.90 -11.59
N LYS A 239 -7.27 -6.92 -10.25
CA LYS A 239 -8.39 -7.32 -9.38
C LYS A 239 -9.61 -6.43 -9.54
N VAL A 240 -9.40 -5.12 -9.70
CA VAL A 240 -10.52 -4.17 -9.90
C VAL A 240 -11.11 -4.26 -11.30
N ALA A 241 -10.29 -4.52 -12.32
CA ALA A 241 -10.76 -4.65 -13.69
C ALA A 241 -11.56 -5.94 -13.94
N TYR A 242 -11.17 -7.06 -13.33
CA TYR A 242 -11.65 -8.40 -13.71
C TYR A 242 -12.21 -9.24 -12.55
N GLY A 243 -12.33 -8.67 -11.34
CA GLY A 243 -12.81 -9.35 -10.13
C GLY A 243 -14.24 -9.04 -9.75
#